data_AF-A0A969HR00-F1
#
_entry.id   AF-A0A969HR00-F1
#
_cell.length_a   1.000
_cell.length_b   1.000
_cell.length_c   1.000
_cell.angle_alpha   90.00
_cell.angle_beta   90.00
_cell.angle_gamma   90.00
#
_symmetry.space_group_name_H-M   'P 1'
#
loop_
_entity.id
_entity.type
_entity.pdbx_description
1 polymer ?
#
loop_
_entity_poly.entity_id
_entity_poly.type
_entity_poly.pdbx_seq_one_letter_code
_entity_poly.pdbx_strand_id
1 'polypeptide(L)' 'MKNSQGEYASKTAANAWASLNWDKLQKQLRTLQARIVKAQKEGKYRKVKSLQWILTHSFAAKALAVKRVTK' A
#
# COMPACT_ATOMS: atom_id res chain seq x y z
N MET A 1 -39.77 1.10 18.89
CA MET A 1 -39.04 2.22 18.23
C MET A 1 -37.68 1.69 17.82
N LYS A 2 -37.24 1.94 16.58
CA LYS A 2 -36.04 1.30 16.00
C LYS A 2 -34.77 1.98 16.54
N ASN A 3 -33.88 1.17 17.12
CA ASN A 3 -32.62 1.58 17.74
C ASN A 3 -31.57 1.79 16.64
N SER A 4 -30.99 2.99 16.46
CA SER A 4 -30.03 3.21 15.36
C SER A 4 -29.02 4.34 15.59
N GLN A 5 -28.44 4.48 16.78
CA GLN A 5 -27.38 5.48 17.04
C GLN A 5 -26.05 4.87 17.53
N GLY A 6 -25.85 3.55 17.40
CA GLY A 6 -24.68 2.85 17.96
C GLY A 6 -23.58 2.39 16.99
N GLU A 7 -23.73 2.48 15.66
CA GLU A 7 -22.92 1.65 14.75
C GLU A 7 -22.03 2.38 13.72
N TYR A 8 -21.90 3.70 13.77
CA TYR A 8 -21.22 4.45 12.70
C TYR A 8 -19.73 4.72 12.97
N ALA A 9 -19.25 4.60 14.21
CA ALA A 9 -17.90 5.02 14.59
C ALA A 9 -16.83 3.91 14.58
N SER A 10 -17.21 2.62 14.48
CA SER A 10 -16.25 1.49 14.44
C SER A 10 -15.99 0.93 13.03
N LYS A 11 -16.66 1.42 11.98
CA LYS A 11 -16.54 0.93 10.60
C LYS A 11 -15.70 1.81 9.68
N THR A 12 -15.16 2.94 10.13
CA THR A 12 -14.46 3.89 9.25
C THR A 12 -13.12 3.37 8.76
N ALA A 13 -12.32 2.74 9.61
CA ALA A 13 -11.04 2.17 9.20
C ALA A 13 -11.24 0.99 8.24
N ALA A 14 -12.04 -0.01 8.63
CA ALA A 14 -12.29 -1.19 7.79
C ALA A 14 -12.90 -0.83 6.42
N ASN A 15 -13.85 0.13 6.38
CA ASN A 15 -14.42 0.61 5.13
C ASN A 15 -13.41 1.43 4.31
N ALA A 16 -12.51 2.20 4.94
CA ALA A 16 -11.41 2.86 4.24
C ALA A 16 -10.44 1.83 3.60
N TRP A 17 -10.10 0.75 4.31
CA TRP A 17 -9.28 -0.35 3.77
C TRP A 17 -9.96 -1.09 2.61
N ALA A 18 -11.28 -1.30 2.67
CA ALA A 18 -12.04 -1.94 1.61
C ALA A 18 -12.28 -1.02 0.39
N SER A 19 -12.45 0.28 0.62
CA SER A 19 -12.63 1.30 -0.43
C SER A 19 -11.33 1.82 -1.03
N LEU A 20 -10.19 1.54 -0.38
CA LEU A 20 -8.88 1.83 -0.94
C LEU A 20 -8.72 1.07 -2.26
N ASN A 21 -8.49 1.81 -3.34
CA ASN A 21 -8.29 1.26 -4.68
C ASN A 21 -6.99 0.42 -4.71
N TRP A 22 -7.10 -0.85 -4.32
CA TRP A 22 -6.00 -1.80 -4.28
C TRP A 22 -5.32 -1.93 -5.63
N ASP A 23 -6.05 -1.86 -6.73
CA ASP A 23 -5.49 -1.92 -8.08
C ASP A 23 -4.58 -0.74 -8.40
N LYS A 24 -4.97 0.47 -7.98
CA LYS A 24 -4.14 1.67 -8.13
C LYS A 24 -2.85 1.54 -7.33
N LEU A 25 -2.98 1.06 -6.09
CA LEU A 25 -1.85 0.83 -5.19
C LEU A 25 -0.89 -0.22 -5.78
N GLN A 26 -1.41 -1.35 -6.28
CA GLN A 26 -0.64 -2.41 -6.93
C GLN A 26 0.06 -1.91 -8.21
N LYS A 27 -0.63 -1.10 -9.03
CA LYS A 27 -0.03 -0.49 -10.23
C LYS A 27 1.11 0.46 -9.89
N GLN A 28 0.97 1.26 -8.82
CA GLN A 28 2.04 2.12 -8.31
C GLN A 28 3.23 1.29 -7.82
N LEU A 29 2.98 0.22 -7.06
CA LEU A 29 4.03 -0.71 -6.60
C LEU A 29 4.77 -1.36 -7.77
N ARG A 30 4.05 -1.87 -8.78
CA ARG A 30 4.66 -2.46 -9.99
C ARG A 30 5.53 -1.46 -10.75
N THR A 31 5.06 -0.22 -10.89
CA THR A 31 5.85 0.85 -11.51
C THR A 31 7.11 1.15 -10.70
N LEU A 32 6.99 1.22 -9.37
CA LEU A 32 8.14 1.45 -8.48
C LEU A 32 9.16 0.30 -8.55
N GLN A 33 8.69 -0.95 -8.52
CA GLN A 33 9.51 -2.14 -8.68
C GLN A 33 10.21 -2.15 -10.05
N ALA A 34 9.51 -1.81 -11.13
CA ALA A 34 10.12 -1.69 -12.46
C ALA A 34 11.21 -0.61 -12.51
N ARG A 35 11.01 0.53 -11.82
CA ARG A 35 12.04 1.58 -11.68
C ARG A 35 13.25 1.12 -10.86
N ILE A 36 13.04 0.31 -9.82
CA ILE A 36 14.11 -0.32 -9.05
C ILE A 36 14.91 -1.28 -9.94
N VAL A 37 14.23 -2.17 -10.68
CA VAL A 37 14.89 -3.12 -11.59
C VAL A 37 15.67 -2.39 -12.69
N LYS A 38 15.11 -1.32 -13.27
CA LYS A 38 15.82 -0.49 -14.25
C LYS A 38 17.05 0.19 -13.64
N ALA A 39 16.92 0.79 -12.45
CA ALA A 39 18.05 1.41 -11.76
C ALA A 39 19.14 0.41 -11.36
N GLN A 40 18.76 -0.83 -11.02
CA GLN A 40 19.69 -1.92 -10.75
C GLN A 40 20.43 -2.35 -12.02
N LYS A 41 19.73 -2.51 -13.16
CA LYS A 41 20.36 -2.80 -14.46
C LYS A 41 21.32 -1.70 -14.91
N GLU A 42 21.01 -0.45 -14.61
CA GLU A 42 21.89 0.71 -14.88
C GLU A 42 23.06 0.85 -13.89
N GLY A 43 23.22 -0.06 -12.91
CA GLY A 43 24.30 0.00 -11.91
C GLY A 43 24.18 1.15 -10.90
N LYS A 44 23.02 1.81 -10.81
CA LYS A 44 22.79 2.98 -9.95
C LYS A 44 22.32 2.58 -8.56
N TYR A 45 23.20 1.94 -7.79
CA TYR A 45 22.89 1.39 -6.46
C TYR A 45 22.35 2.42 -5.45
N ARG A 46 22.86 3.66 -5.48
CA ARG A 46 22.37 4.76 -4.63
C ARG A 46 20.89 5.05 -4.91
N LYS A 47 20.51 5.05 -6.19
CA LYS A 47 19.13 5.27 -6.64
C LYS A 47 18.21 4.11 -6.27
N VAL A 48 18.70 2.87 -6.37
CA VAL A 48 17.99 1.68 -5.90
C VAL A 48 17.68 1.77 -4.40
N LYS A 49 18.67 2.11 -3.56
CA LYS A 49 18.46 2.26 -2.11
C LYS A 49 17.42 3.32 -1.77
N SER A 50 17.47 4.49 -2.42
CA SER A 50 16.46 5.54 -2.21
C SER A 50 15.06 5.08 -2.66
N LEU A 51 14.95 4.39 -3.79
CA LEU A 51 13.65 3.89 -4.28
C LEU A 51 13.09 2.76 -3.40
N GLN A 52 13.94 1.88 -2.87
CA GLN A 52 13.55 0.87 -1.89
C GLN A 52 13.10 1.51 -0.58
N TRP A 53 13.79 2.54 -0.10
CA TRP A 53 13.38 3.25 1.12
C TRP A 53 11.99 3.90 0.96
N ILE A 54 11.74 4.55 -0.18
CA ILE A 54 10.42 5.08 -0.54
C ILE A 54 9.38 3.96 -0.62
N LEU A 55 9.74 2.80 -1.21
CA LEU A 55 8.84 1.65 -1.30
C LEU A 55 8.42 1.15 0.09
N THR A 56 9.38 0.92 0.98
CA THR A 56 9.17 0.37 2.32
C THR A 56 8.40 1.34 3.23
N HIS A 57 8.66 2.64 3.09
CA HIS A 57 7.94 3.66 3.86
C HIS A 57 6.63 4.11 3.23
N SER A 58 6.39 3.81 1.96
CA SER A 58 5.08 4.05 1.38
C SER A 58 4.04 3.22 2.13
N PHE A 59 2.96 3.88 2.53
CA PHE A 59 1.77 3.28 3.12
C PHE A 59 1.32 1.99 2.41
N ALA A 60 1.61 1.87 1.11
CA ALA A 60 1.35 0.71 0.30
C ALA A 60 2.06 -0.59 0.75
N ALA A 61 3.30 -0.52 1.23
CA ALA A 61 4.01 -1.70 1.73
C ALA A 61 3.42 -2.21 3.04
N LYS A 62 3.09 -1.29 3.96
CA LYS A 62 2.39 -1.62 5.21
C LYS A 62 1.00 -2.20 4.93
N ALA A 63 0.27 -1.61 3.99
CA ALA A 63 -1.04 -2.08 3.59
C ALA A 63 -1.01 -3.48 2.94
N LEU A 64 -0.01 -3.74 2.11
CA LEU A 64 0.17 -5.05 1.49
C LEU A 64 0.55 -6.12 2.53
N ALA A 65 1.38 -5.78 3.52
CA ALA A 65 1.75 -6.69 4.60
C ALA A 65 0.53 -7.12 5.42
N VAL A 66 -0.34 -6.16 5.79
CA VAL A 66 -1.59 -6.45 6.52
C VAL A 66 -2.54 -7.30 5.67
N LYS A 67 -2.75 -6.94 4.40
CA LYS A 67 -3.60 -7.72 3.48
C LYS A 67 -3.12 -9.16 3.28
N ARG A 68 -1.82 -9.43 3.36
CA ARG A 68 -1.27 -10.80 3.26
C ARG A 68 -1.53 -11.63 4.51
N VAL A 69 -1.67 -11.01 5.68
CA VAL A 69 -1.90 -11.70 6.96
C VAL A 69 -3.38 -11.98 7.19
N THR A 70 -4.28 -11.13 6.69
CA THR A 70 -5.75 -11.27 6.85
C THR A 70 -6.39 -12.31 5.92
N LYS A 71 -5.72 -13.44 5.64
CA LYS A 71 -6.35 -14.58 4.94
C LYS A 71 -7.31 -15.35 5.84
#